data_AF-A0A820TM25-F1
#
_entry.id   AF-A0A820TM25-F1
#
_cell.length_a   1.000
_cell.length_b   1.000
_cell.length_c   1.000
_cell.angle_alpha   90.00
_cell.angle_beta   90.00
_cell.angle_gamma   90.00
#
_symmetry.space_group_name_H-M   'P 1'
#
loop_
_entity.id
_entity.type
_entity.pdbx_description
1 polymer ?
#
loop_
_entity_poly.entity_id
_entity_poly.type
_entity_poly.pdbx_seq_one_letter_code
_entity_poly.pdbx_strand_id
1 'polypeptide(L)'
;MSFEQSTFESPPLSKQDNYHKYSRKPKSSAKSDYCKVCGDDATIINYGALSCQSCKTFFRRNGFRPESVRPCSLNRSCEVILKTRRNCTACRLAKCLSVGMSSELIRKEELQSKKSSSMSKSKSTKYAVSKQLTVCTKFK
;
A
#
# COMPACT_ATOMS: atom_id res chain seq x y z
N MET A 1 27.06 35.57 -37.01
CA MET A 1 26.10 34.47 -37.13
C MET A 1 25.74 34.05 -35.72
N SER A 2 24.65 34.60 -35.22
CA SER A 2 24.34 34.66 -33.79
C SER A 2 23.59 33.42 -33.32
N PHE A 3 23.96 32.94 -32.13
CA PHE A 3 23.34 31.83 -31.40
C PHE A 3 21.95 32.21 -30.92
N GLU A 4 20.94 31.38 -31.20
CA GLU A 4 19.64 31.50 -30.53
C GLU A 4 19.48 30.38 -29.49
N GLN A 5 19.38 30.80 -28.23
CA GLN A 5 19.03 29.99 -27.07
C GLN A 5 17.51 29.74 -27.07
N SER A 6 17.08 28.48 -27.05
CA SER A 6 15.67 28.15 -26.83
C SER A 6 15.38 28.02 -25.34
N THR A 7 14.64 28.99 -24.81
CA THR A 7 14.09 28.96 -23.45
C THR A 7 12.87 28.05 -23.39
N PHE A 8 12.87 27.12 -22.43
CA PHE A 8 11.77 26.22 -22.13
C PHE A 8 10.74 26.95 -21.26
N GLU A 9 9.60 27.31 -21.84
CA GLU A 9 8.49 27.92 -21.10
C GLU A 9 7.46 26.85 -20.73
N SER A 10 7.31 26.61 -19.42
CA SER A 10 6.30 25.69 -18.88
C SER A 10 4.93 26.38 -18.80
N PRO A 11 3.83 25.70 -19.17
CA PRO A 11 2.48 26.27 -19.02
C PRO A 11 2.06 26.46 -17.56
N PRO A 12 1.26 27.50 -17.25
CA PRO A 12 0.82 27.82 -15.91
C PRO A 12 -0.24 26.84 -15.38
N LEU A 13 -0.02 26.34 -14.16
CA LEU A 13 -1.00 25.54 -13.41
C LEU A 13 -2.03 26.46 -12.73
N SER A 14 -3.25 26.46 -13.25
CA SER A 14 -4.48 26.84 -12.52
C SER A 14 -5.63 26.07 -13.19
N LYS A 15 -6.60 25.42 -12.53
CA LYS A 15 -7.41 25.77 -11.35
C LYS A 15 -7.88 24.45 -10.69
N GLN A 16 -7.69 24.31 -9.39
CA GLN A 16 -8.76 24.23 -8.38
C GLN A 16 -9.86 23.20 -8.67
N ASP A 17 -9.64 21.97 -8.22
CA ASP A 17 -10.71 21.12 -7.72
C ASP A 17 -10.37 20.64 -6.30
N ASN A 18 -11.40 20.71 -5.46
CA ASN A 18 -11.39 20.61 -4.01
C ASN A 18 -10.86 19.26 -3.48
N TYR A 19 -9.56 19.16 -3.18
CA TYR A 19 -9.00 18.05 -2.39
C TYR A 19 -9.15 18.33 -0.88
N HIS A 20 -10.38 18.49 -0.41
CA HIS A 20 -10.66 18.74 1.00
C HIS A 20 -11.79 17.85 1.52
N LYS A 21 -11.52 16.55 1.72
CA LYS A 21 -12.24 15.78 2.75
C LYS A 21 -11.60 14.44 3.17
N TYR A 22 -10.35 14.48 3.63
CA TYR A 22 -9.88 13.47 4.59
C TYR A 22 -9.08 14.14 5.71
N SER A 23 -9.70 15.11 6.37
CA SER A 23 -9.28 15.58 7.70
C SER A 23 -9.40 14.42 8.70
N ARG A 24 -8.36 13.59 8.78
CA ARG A 24 -8.14 12.71 9.93
C ARG A 24 -7.60 13.59 11.06
N LYS A 25 -8.34 13.66 12.16
CA LYS A 25 -7.90 14.33 13.39
C LYS A 25 -6.46 13.91 13.75
N PRO A 26 -5.58 14.82 14.20
CA PRO A 26 -4.22 14.47 14.57
C PRO A 26 -4.30 13.54 15.79
N LYS A 27 -4.00 12.25 15.58
CA LYS A 27 -3.69 11.35 16.68
C LYS A 27 -2.38 11.84 17.28
N SER A 28 -2.40 12.15 18.56
CA SER A 28 -1.26 12.46 19.42
C SER A 28 0.01 11.75 18.93
N SER A 29 0.99 12.55 18.48
CA SER A 29 2.32 12.10 18.04
C SER A 29 2.28 10.85 17.14
N ALA A 30 1.66 10.98 15.96
CA ALA A 30 1.67 9.94 14.95
C ALA A 30 3.12 9.63 14.53
N LYS A 31 3.70 8.55 15.05
CA LYS A 31 4.91 7.97 14.48
C LYS A 31 4.62 7.65 13.02
N SER A 32 5.35 8.28 12.11
CA SER A 32 5.33 7.91 10.70
C SER A 32 5.95 6.53 10.57
N ASP A 33 5.14 5.53 10.24
CA ASP A 33 5.67 4.21 9.93
C ASP A 33 6.00 4.10 8.44
N TYR A 34 7.00 3.28 8.11
CA TYR A 34 7.51 3.10 6.75
C TYR A 34 7.14 1.74 6.16
N CYS A 35 6.90 1.73 4.86
CA CYS A 35 6.64 0.54 4.07
C CYS A 35 7.77 -0.46 4.23
N LYS A 36 7.46 -1.67 4.74
CA LYS A 36 8.45 -2.72 4.97
C LYS A 36 9.11 -3.26 3.69
N VAL A 37 8.57 -2.93 2.51
CA VAL A 37 9.10 -3.34 1.21
C VAL A 37 10.09 -2.34 0.62
N CYS A 38 9.77 -1.04 0.64
CA CYS A 38 10.54 -0.03 -0.09
C CYS A 38 10.87 1.25 0.69
N GLY A 39 10.49 1.33 1.96
CA GLY A 39 10.78 2.47 2.84
C GLY A 39 9.92 3.72 2.61
N ASP A 40 9.00 3.70 1.63
CA ASP A 40 8.03 4.78 1.39
C ASP A 40 7.03 4.92 2.55
N ASP A 41 6.34 6.04 2.66
CA ASP A 41 5.40 6.28 3.75
C ASP A 41 4.24 5.27 3.72
N ALA A 42 3.91 4.71 4.90
CA ALA A 42 2.84 3.73 5.02
C ALA A 42 2.07 3.89 6.33
N THR A 43 0.75 4.06 6.21
CA THR A 43 -0.12 4.24 7.38
C THR A 43 -0.96 3.00 7.71
N ILE A 44 -1.03 2.01 6.81
CA ILE A 44 -1.91 0.85 6.93
C ILE A 44 -1.24 -0.44 6.47
N ILE A 45 -1.78 -1.56 6.97
CA ILE A 45 -1.39 -2.91 6.56
C ILE A 45 -2.16 -3.28 5.30
N ASN A 46 -1.45 -3.68 4.24
CA ASN A 46 -2.05 -4.27 3.04
C ASN A 46 -1.58 -5.71 2.88
N TYR A 47 -2.52 -6.61 2.66
CA TYR A 47 -2.25 -8.02 2.39
C TYR A 47 -1.35 -8.71 3.44
N GLY A 48 -1.36 -8.25 4.69
CA GLY A 48 -0.59 -8.86 5.79
C GLY A 48 0.64 -8.07 6.25
N ALA A 49 1.09 -7.04 5.50
CA ALA A 49 2.24 -6.22 5.88
C ALA A 49 2.00 -4.71 5.74
N LEU A 50 2.62 -3.91 6.62
CA LEU A 50 2.61 -2.45 6.50
C LEU A 50 3.31 -2.02 5.20
N SER A 51 2.56 -1.42 4.28
CA SER A 51 3.04 -1.14 2.93
C SER A 51 2.41 0.11 2.32
N CYS A 52 3.15 0.75 1.41
CA CYS A 52 2.66 1.91 0.67
C CYS A 52 1.72 1.51 -0.48
N GLN A 53 1.01 2.48 -1.04
CA GLN A 53 0.02 2.26 -2.10
C GLN A 53 0.63 1.61 -3.36
N SER A 54 1.88 1.96 -3.69
CA SER A 54 2.53 1.38 -4.87
C SER A 54 2.84 -0.11 -4.68
N CYS A 55 3.26 -0.52 -3.47
CA CYS A 55 3.54 -1.90 -3.14
C CYS A 55 2.26 -2.73 -3.01
N LYS A 56 1.18 -2.14 -2.50
CA LYS A 56 -0.16 -2.73 -2.53
C LYS A 56 -0.56 -3.12 -3.97
N THR A 57 -0.60 -2.14 -4.87
CA THR A 57 -1.04 -2.37 -6.25
C THR A 57 -0.10 -3.31 -7.00
N PHE A 58 1.21 -3.18 -6.78
CA PHE A 58 2.19 -4.08 -7.33
C PHE A 58 1.95 -5.54 -6.91
N PHE A 59 1.75 -5.78 -5.62
CA PHE A 59 1.52 -7.11 -5.08
C PHE A 59 0.21 -7.70 -5.58
N ARG A 60 -0.86 -6.91 -5.69
CA ARG A 60 -2.13 -7.36 -6.29
C ARG A 60 -1.96 -7.90 -7.71
N ARG A 61 -1.07 -7.28 -8.51
CA ARG A 61 -0.83 -7.68 -9.92
C ARG A 61 0.07 -8.91 -10.05
N ASN A 62 1.06 -9.06 -9.17
CA ASN A 62 2.12 -10.06 -9.33
C ASN A 62 2.07 -11.20 -8.29
N GLY A 63 1.32 -11.02 -7.20
CA GLY A 63 1.32 -11.94 -6.06
C GLY A 63 0.74 -13.32 -6.33
N PHE A 64 -0.06 -13.47 -7.40
CA PHE A 64 -0.64 -14.76 -7.78
C PHE A 64 0.24 -15.58 -8.72
N ARG A 65 1.18 -14.95 -9.42
CA ARG A 65 2.02 -15.57 -10.45
C ARG A 65 3.48 -15.16 -10.28
N PRO A 66 4.14 -15.59 -9.19
CA PRO A 66 5.55 -15.26 -8.96
C PRO A 66 6.47 -15.72 -10.10
N GLU A 67 6.12 -16.81 -10.78
CA GLU A 67 6.82 -17.36 -11.93
C GLU A 67 6.73 -16.49 -13.19
N SER A 68 5.67 -15.68 -13.34
CA SER A 68 5.51 -14.81 -14.51
C SER A 68 6.28 -13.48 -14.39
N VAL A 69 6.92 -13.24 -13.25
CA VAL A 69 7.66 -12.00 -13.01
C VAL A 69 8.99 -12.01 -13.75
N ARG A 70 9.32 -10.88 -14.39
CA ARG A 70 10.61 -10.67 -15.06
C ARG A 70 11.77 -11.13 -14.15
N PRO A 71 12.61 -12.08 -14.59
CA PRO A 71 13.68 -12.63 -13.76
C PRO A 71 14.69 -11.54 -13.38
N CYS A 72 15.38 -11.74 -12.25
CA CYS A 72 16.41 -10.82 -11.81
C CYS A 72 17.61 -10.86 -12.79
N SER A 73 18.13 -9.70 -13.19
CA SER A 73 19.30 -9.58 -14.06
C SER A 73 20.64 -9.58 -13.30
N LEU A 74 20.58 -9.45 -11.98
CA LEU A 74 21.73 -9.53 -11.08
C LEU A 74 21.71 -10.91 -10.44
N ASN A 75 21.64 -11.01 -9.12
CA ASN A 75 21.66 -12.31 -8.43
C ASN A 75 20.62 -12.42 -7.32
N ARG A 76 19.39 -11.94 -7.57
CA ARG A 76 18.29 -11.85 -6.57
C ARG A 76 18.64 -11.05 -5.30
N SER A 77 19.66 -10.20 -5.36
CA SER A 77 20.16 -9.37 -4.26
C SER A 77 19.87 -7.87 -4.44
N CYS A 78 18.92 -7.51 -5.32
CA CYS A 78 18.65 -6.09 -5.59
C CYS A 78 18.06 -5.41 -4.35
N GLU A 79 18.64 -4.26 -3.98
CA GLU A 79 18.07 -3.41 -2.95
C GLU A 79 16.75 -2.79 -3.41
N VAL A 80 15.70 -2.94 -2.59
CA VAL A 80 14.35 -2.43 -2.88
C VAL A 80 14.09 -1.20 -2.01
N ILE A 81 14.35 -0.01 -2.54
CA ILE A 81 14.04 1.28 -1.90
C ILE A 81 13.15 2.14 -2.80
N LEU A 82 12.65 3.27 -2.30
CA LEU A 82 11.73 4.17 -3.03
C LEU A 82 12.18 4.47 -4.47
N LYS A 83 13.49 4.73 -4.67
CA LYS A 83 14.09 5.07 -5.96
C LYS A 83 14.31 3.85 -6.87
N THR A 84 14.74 2.72 -6.30
CA THR A 84 15.19 1.53 -7.07
C THR A 84 14.12 0.43 -7.17
N ARG A 85 13.00 0.54 -6.46
CA ARG A 85 11.95 -0.50 -6.39
C ARG A 85 11.36 -0.91 -7.74
N ARG A 86 11.55 -0.11 -8.80
CA ARG A 86 11.09 -0.44 -10.16
C ARG A 86 12.12 -1.22 -10.99
N ASN A 87 13.38 -1.26 -10.58
CA ASN A 87 14.48 -1.83 -11.37
C ASN A 87 14.40 -3.36 -11.45
N CYS A 88 13.93 -4.01 -10.38
CA CYS A 88 13.81 -5.47 -10.33
C CYS A 88 12.46 -5.92 -9.77
N THR A 89 11.57 -6.30 -10.68
CA THR A 89 10.24 -6.86 -10.38
C THR A 89 10.35 -8.13 -9.53
N ALA A 90 11.29 -9.04 -9.85
CA ALA A 90 11.51 -10.27 -9.09
C ALA A 90 11.91 -10.01 -7.63
N CYS A 91 12.92 -9.17 -7.39
CA CYS A 91 13.36 -8.86 -6.03
C CYS A 91 12.30 -8.09 -5.25
N ARG A 92 11.55 -7.20 -5.91
CA ARG A 92 10.42 -6.51 -5.27
C ARG A 92 9.35 -7.48 -4.82
N LEU A 93 8.97 -8.45 -5.66
CA LEU A 93 7.97 -9.46 -5.30
C LEU A 93 8.48 -10.37 -4.18
N ALA A 94 9.73 -10.84 -4.28
CA ALA A 94 10.35 -11.63 -3.23
C ALA A 94 10.36 -10.89 -1.89
N LYS A 95 10.67 -9.58 -1.90
CA LYS A 95 10.61 -8.75 -0.70
C LYS A 95 9.20 -8.64 -0.14
N CYS A 96 8.18 -8.43 -0.99
CA CYS A 96 6.78 -8.43 -0.55
C CYS A 96 6.40 -9.72 0.21
N LEU A 97 6.76 -10.88 -0.35
CA LEU A 97 6.50 -12.18 0.28
C LEU A 97 7.29 -12.32 1.59
N SER A 98 8.57 -11.91 1.61
CA SER A 98 9.42 -11.99 2.80
C SER A 98 8.92 -11.18 4.00
N VAL A 99 8.21 -10.07 3.75
CA VAL A 99 7.63 -9.23 4.81
C VAL A 99 6.24 -9.69 5.23
N GLY A 100 5.73 -10.79 4.67
CA GLY A 100 4.45 -11.38 5.03
C GLY A 100 3.26 -10.92 4.19
N MET A 101 3.48 -10.35 2.99
CA MET A 101 2.35 -10.12 2.08
C MET A 101 1.86 -11.45 1.51
N SER A 102 0.55 -11.71 1.56
CA SER A 102 -0.06 -12.99 1.17
C SER A 102 -1.12 -12.82 0.08
N SER A 103 -1.02 -13.65 -0.96
CA SER A 103 -1.98 -13.66 -2.08
C SER A 103 -3.35 -14.23 -1.69
N GLU A 104 -3.41 -15.03 -0.63
CA GLU A 104 -4.66 -15.50 0.00
C GLU A 104 -5.56 -14.33 0.41
N LEU A 105 -4.95 -13.26 0.94
CA LEU A 105 -5.68 -12.07 1.40
C LEU A 105 -6.21 -11.23 0.23
N ILE A 106 -5.62 -11.35 -0.96
CA ILE A 106 -6.18 -10.73 -2.17
C ILE A 106 -7.49 -11.43 -2.55
N ARG A 107 -7.52 -12.77 -2.57
CA ARG A 107 -8.75 -13.54 -2.85
C ARG A 107 -9.87 -13.20 -1.88
N LYS A 108 -9.54 -13.03 -0.60
CA LYS A 108 -10.52 -12.66 0.43
C LYS A 108 -11.12 -11.26 0.20
N GLU A 109 -10.31 -10.28 -0.21
CA GLU A 109 -10.77 -8.92 -0.56
C GLU A 109 -11.75 -8.96 -1.75
N GLU A 110 -11.45 -9.73 -2.79
CA GLU A 110 -12.30 -9.87 -3.97
C GLU A 110 -13.64 -10.55 -3.66
N LEU A 111 -13.63 -11.61 -2.84
CA LEU A 111 -14.85 -12.29 -2.39
C LEU A 111 -15.73 -11.39 -1.52
N GLN A 112 -15.13 -10.59 -0.63
CA GLN A 112 -15.86 -9.60 0.17
C GLN A 112 -16.47 -8.52 -0.70
N SER A 113 -15.75 -8.05 -1.72
CA SER A 113 -16.23 -7.04 -2.67
C SER A 113 -17.47 -7.50 -3.44
N LYS A 114 -17.50 -8.78 -3.85
CA LYS A 114 -18.65 -9.42 -4.53
C LYS A 114 -19.85 -9.66 -3.59
N LYS A 115 -19.59 -9.86 -2.29
CA LYS A 115 -20.65 -10.03 -1.29
C LYS A 115 -21.25 -8.70 -0.83
N SER A 116 -20.48 -7.61 -0.89
CA SER A 116 -20.97 -6.26 -0.61
C SER A 116 -21.79 -5.64 -1.75
N SER A 117 -21.63 -6.09 -3.00
CA SER A 117 -22.50 -5.65 -4.10
C SER A 117 -23.92 -6.23 -4.04
N SER A 118 -24.15 -7.23 -3.18
CA SER A 118 -25.47 -7.80 -2.91
C SER A 118 -26.08 -7.33 -1.57
N MET A 119 -25.34 -6.56 -0.76
CA MET A 119 -25.82 -6.02 0.53
C MET A 119 -25.15 -4.67 0.82
N SER A 120 -25.85 -3.59 0.51
CA SER A 120 -25.51 -2.23 0.92
C SER A 120 -25.66 -2.05 2.44
N LYS A 121 -24.63 -2.40 3.24
CA LYS A 121 -24.30 -1.70 4.50
C LYS A 121 -23.03 -2.24 5.18
N SER A 122 -22.07 -1.33 5.39
CA SER A 122 -21.16 -1.23 6.54
C SER A 122 -20.61 -2.54 7.15
N LYS A 123 -19.33 -2.84 6.90
CA LYS A 123 -18.43 -3.54 7.85
C LYS A 123 -16.97 -3.46 7.38
N SER A 124 -16.31 -2.34 7.65
CA SER A 124 -14.84 -2.34 7.82
C SER A 124 -14.55 -3.08 9.11
N THR A 125 -14.27 -4.38 9.01
CA THR A 125 -13.87 -5.23 10.12
C THR A 125 -12.51 -4.76 10.63
N LYS A 126 -12.58 -4.01 11.73
CA LYS A 126 -11.48 -3.80 12.66
C LYS A 126 -10.94 -5.17 13.06
N TYR A 127 -9.72 -5.51 12.64
CA TYR A 127 -8.96 -6.57 13.30
C TYR A 127 -8.54 -6.01 14.67
N ALA A 128 -9.45 -6.11 15.63
CA ALA A 128 -9.20 -5.86 17.04
C ALA A 128 -8.42 -7.06 17.58
N VAL A 129 -7.13 -6.85 17.84
CA VAL A 129 -6.32 -7.79 18.61
C VAL A 129 -6.76 -7.69 20.07
N SER A 130 -7.47 -8.73 20.49
CA SER A 130 -7.60 -9.34 21.83
C SER A 130 -7.23 -8.50 23.05
N LYS A 131 -8.18 -8.34 24.00
CA LYS A 131 -7.96 -8.60 25.44
C LYS A 131 -9.26 -9.12 26.10
N GLN A 132 -9.06 -10.06 27.02
CA GLN A 132 -10.00 -11.00 27.63
C GLN A 132 -11.24 -10.42 28.33
N LEU A 133 -12.24 -11.30 28.39
CA LEU A 133 -13.44 -11.24 29.22
C LEU A 133 -13.13 -10.93 30.69
N THR A 134 -13.97 -10.12 31.32
CA THR A 134 -14.37 -10.35 32.70
C THR A 134 -15.83 -9.90 32.85
N VAL A 135 -16.68 -10.85 33.19
CA VAL A 135 -18.09 -10.68 33.54
C VAL A 135 -18.15 -10.42 35.03
N CYS A 136 -18.90 -9.41 35.49
CA CYS A 136 -19.77 -9.45 36.68
C CYS A 136 -20.41 -8.07 36.86
N THR A 137 -21.69 -7.93 36.52
CA THR A 137 -22.87 -7.92 37.41
C THR A 137 -23.26 -6.50 37.86
N LYS A 138 -24.44 -6.09 37.37
CA LYS A 138 -25.24 -4.97 37.87
C LYS A 138 -25.46 -5.13 39.37
N PHE A 139 -25.43 -4.04 40.13
CA PHE A 139 -26.36 -3.86 41.26
C PHE A 139 -26.61 -2.37 41.55
N LYS A 140 -27.92 -2.06 41.55
CA LYS A 140 -28.69 -0.97 42.16
C LYS A 140 -28.47 0.48 41.71
#